data_AF-A0A962BUC3-F1
#
_entry.id   AF-A0A962BUC3-F1
#
_cell.length_a   1.000
_cell.length_b   1.000
_cell.length_c   1.000
_cell.angle_alpha   90.00
_cell.angle_beta   90.00
_cell.angle_gamma   90.00
#
_symmetry.space_group_name_H-M   'P 1'
#
loop_
_entity.id
_entity.type
_entity.pdbx_description
1 polymer ?
#
loop_
_entity_poly.entity_id
_entity_poly.type
_entity_poly.pdbx_seq_one_letter_code
_entity_poly.pdbx_strand_id
1 'polypeptide(L)'
;ALRDDDYAARYGGDEFVVLATSADSGHAERIRERMEAAIAGRYELDGVMLEYPGASIGIATAMADEGADALLARADEAMYVVKRARRAASGR
;
A
#
# COMPACT_ATOMS: atom_id res chain seq x y z
N ALA A 1 -5.21 0.07 -14.22
CA ALA A 1 -5.57 -1.21 -13.58
C ALA A 1 -4.31 -1.93 -13.12
N LEU A 2 -4.40 -2.88 -12.18
CA LEU A 2 -3.32 -3.87 -12.02
C LEU A 2 -3.13 -4.62 -13.36
N ARG A 3 -1.92 -5.11 -13.64
CA ARG A 3 -1.71 -5.98 -14.81
C ARG A 3 -2.29 -7.36 -14.53
N ASP A 4 -2.50 -8.14 -15.59
CA ASP A 4 -3.10 -9.48 -15.49
C ASP A 4 -2.26 -10.45 -14.65
N ASP A 5 -0.97 -10.18 -14.48
CA ASP A 5 -0.02 -10.95 -13.68
C ASP A 5 0.21 -10.38 -12.27
N ASP A 6 -0.32 -9.20 -11.95
CA ASP A 6 -0.26 -8.66 -10.60
C ASP A 6 -1.36 -9.29 -9.72
N TYR A 7 -1.02 -9.66 -8.49
CA TYR A 7 -1.96 -10.24 -7.53
C TYR A 7 -2.33 -9.22 -6.47
N ALA A 8 -3.60 -9.18 -6.08
CA ALA A 8 -4.06 -8.41 -4.93
C ALA A 8 -4.82 -9.33 -3.97
N ALA A 9 -4.51 -9.22 -2.68
CA ALA A 9 -5.14 -10.00 -1.63
C ALA A 9 -5.40 -9.15 -0.39
N ARG A 10 -6.49 -9.46 0.31
CA ARG A 10 -6.69 -9.00 1.70
C ARG A 10 -5.87 -9.90 2.60
N TYR A 11 -4.95 -9.31 3.35
CA TYR A 11 -4.00 -10.04 4.19
C TYR A 11 -4.54 -10.27 5.61
N GLY A 12 -5.21 -9.24 6.16
CA GLY A 12 -5.85 -9.25 7.46
C GLY A 12 -6.74 -8.03 7.60
N GLY A 13 -7.55 -7.93 8.66
CA GLY A 13 -8.28 -6.72 9.06
C GLY A 13 -8.62 -5.74 7.92
N ASP A 14 -7.98 -4.58 7.92
CA ASP A 14 -8.00 -3.55 6.89
C ASP A 14 -6.72 -3.52 6.01
N GLU A 15 -5.93 -4.60 6.05
CA GLU A 15 -4.63 -4.73 5.40
C GLU A 15 -4.73 -5.47 4.06
N PHE A 16 -4.07 -4.92 3.05
CA PHE A 16 -4.04 -5.45 1.69
C PHE A 16 -2.61 -5.54 1.19
N VAL A 17 -2.32 -6.59 0.43
CA VAL A 17 -1.02 -6.83 -0.20
C VAL A 17 -1.22 -6.90 -1.70
N VAL A 18 -0.31 -6.26 -2.44
CA VAL A 18 -0.20 -6.41 -3.89
C VAL A 18 1.17 -6.93 -4.25
N LEU A 19 1.18 -8.05 -4.97
CA LEU A 19 2.38 -8.69 -5.49
C LEU A 19 2.48 -8.39 -6.98
N ALA A 20 3.53 -7.66 -7.35
CA ALA A 20 3.84 -7.35 -8.74
C ALA A 20 4.95 -8.28 -9.27
N THR A 21 4.62 -9.23 -10.14
CA THR A 21 5.52 -10.33 -10.54
C THR A 21 6.49 -10.00 -11.65
N SER A 22 6.24 -8.91 -12.39
CA SER A 22 7.05 -8.48 -13.55
C SER A 22 7.40 -6.98 -13.47
N ALA A 23 7.74 -6.52 -12.27
CA ALA A 23 7.98 -5.12 -12.02
C ALA A 23 9.36 -4.68 -12.55
N ASP A 24 9.36 -3.80 -13.56
CA ASP A 24 10.46 -2.85 -13.71
C ASP A 24 10.56 -1.97 -12.44
N SER A 25 11.71 -1.32 -12.23
CA SER A 25 11.98 -0.52 -11.02
C SER A 25 10.94 0.58 -10.73
N GLY A 26 10.05 0.91 -11.68
CA GLY A 26 8.97 1.87 -11.50
C GLY A 26 7.55 1.28 -11.44
N HIS A 27 7.34 -0.01 -11.70
CA HIS A 27 5.99 -0.58 -11.76
C HIS A 27 5.29 -0.58 -10.41
N ALA A 28 5.99 -0.99 -9.35
CA ALA A 28 5.47 -0.95 -7.98
C ALA A 28 5.10 0.49 -7.56
N GLU A 29 5.90 1.46 -7.98
CA GLU A 29 5.66 2.88 -7.69
C GLU A 29 4.42 3.42 -8.41
N ARG A 30 4.26 3.08 -9.69
CA ARG A 30 3.04 3.43 -10.45
C ARG A 30 1.79 2.78 -9.85
N ILE A 31 1.92 1.57 -9.30
CA ILE A 31 0.81 0.92 -8.56
C ILE A 31 0.50 1.73 -7.30
N ARG A 32 1.50 2.11 -6.51
CA ARG A 32 1.34 2.91 -5.29
C ARG A 32 0.63 4.24 -5.57
N GLU A 33 1.13 5.03 -6.52
CA GLU A 33 0.52 6.32 -6.89
C GLU A 33 -0.96 6.18 -7.29
N ARG A 34 -1.26 5.13 -8.07
CA ARG A 34 -2.62 4.86 -8.51
C ARG A 34 -3.53 4.41 -7.37
N MET A 35 -3.01 3.63 -6.42
CA MET A 35 -3.77 3.24 -5.23
C MET A 35 -4.06 4.46 -4.37
N GLU A 36 -3.06 5.29 -4.09
CA GLU A 36 -3.22 6.52 -3.30
C GLU A 36 -4.30 7.42 -3.92
N ALA A 37 -4.25 7.64 -5.24
CA ALA A 37 -5.25 8.45 -5.94
C ALA A 37 -6.66 7.80 -5.96
N ALA A 38 -6.76 6.47 -5.97
CA ALA A 38 -8.03 5.77 -6.04
C ALA A 38 -8.76 5.68 -4.69
N ILE A 39 -8.01 5.67 -3.58
CA ILE A 39 -8.57 5.45 -2.24
C ILE A 39 -8.58 6.71 -1.37
N ALA A 40 -7.86 7.77 -1.73
CA ALA A 40 -7.94 9.02 -1.00
C ALA A 40 -9.17 9.82 -1.45
N GLY A 41 -9.92 10.38 -0.51
CA GLY A 41 -11.07 11.22 -0.85
C GLY A 41 -12.10 11.37 0.26
N ARG A 42 -13.25 11.91 -0.15
CA ARG A 42 -14.43 12.07 0.71
C ARG A 42 -15.40 10.94 0.46
N TYR A 43 -15.78 10.25 1.53
CA TYR A 43 -16.72 9.14 1.51
C TYR A 43 -17.96 9.50 2.32
N GLU A 44 -19.14 9.26 1.76
CA GLU A 44 -20.40 9.34 2.50
C GLU A 44 -20.76 7.93 2.98
N LEU A 45 -20.75 7.71 4.30
CA LEU A 45 -21.14 6.44 4.92
C LEU A 45 -22.25 6.70 5.93
N ASP A 46 -23.44 6.14 5.70
CA ASP A 46 -24.63 6.29 6.55
C ASP A 46 -24.94 7.76 6.92
N GLY A 47 -24.81 8.67 5.95
CA GLY A 47 -25.03 10.11 6.12
C GLY A 47 -23.90 10.85 6.84
N VAL A 48 -22.79 10.17 7.17
CA VAL A 48 -21.58 10.78 7.72
C VAL A 48 -20.56 10.99 6.61
N MET A 49 -20.09 12.23 6.46
CA MET A 49 -18.99 12.55 5.56
C MET A 49 -17.65 12.26 6.24
N LEU A 50 -16.88 11.34 5.66
CA LEU A 50 -15.55 10.96 6.11
C LEU A 50 -14.49 11.47 5.13
N GLU A 51 -13.53 12.21 5.66
CA GLU A 51 -12.30 12.57 4.96
C GLU A 51 -11.29 11.44 5.18
N TYR A 52 -10.97 10.70 4.11
CA TYR A 52 -10.00 9.63 4.18
C TYR A 52 -8.74 10.00 3.38
N PRO A 53 -7.60 10.24 4.05
CA PRO A 53 -6.34 10.63 3.40
C PRO A 53 -5.64 9.47 2.67
N GLY A 54 -6.29 8.30 2.59
CA GLY A 54 -5.75 7.08 2.00
C GLY A 54 -4.93 6.22 2.96
N ALA A 55 -4.58 5.02 2.48
CA ALA A 55 -3.80 4.04 3.23
C ALA A 55 -2.30 4.39 3.24
N SER A 56 -1.61 3.99 4.31
CA SER A 56 -0.14 3.95 4.30
C SER A 56 0.33 2.78 3.44
N ILE A 57 1.19 3.03 2.47
CA ILE A 57 1.65 2.01 1.52
C ILE A 57 3.18 1.93 1.62
N GLY A 58 3.69 0.72 1.85
CA GLY A 58 5.10 0.39 1.78
C GLY A 58 5.40 -0.46 0.57
N ILE A 59 6.58 -0.31 -0.02
CA ILE A 59 7.04 -1.10 -1.15
C ILE A 59 8.34 -1.79 -0.76
N ALA A 60 8.46 -3.07 -1.11
CA ALA A 60 9.71 -3.80 -1.09
C ALA A 60 9.85 -4.61 -2.38
N THR A 61 11.07 -4.65 -2.92
CA THR A 61 11.43 -5.50 -4.06
C THR A 61 12.12 -6.75 -3.55
N ALA A 62 11.73 -7.92 -4.05
CA ALA A 62 12.36 -9.19 -3.72
C ALA A 62 13.86 -9.18 -4.03
N MET A 63 14.66 -9.67 -3.09
CA MET A 63 16.09 -9.89 -3.27
C MET A 63 16.37 -11.35 -3.66
N ALA A 64 17.57 -11.62 -4.19
CA ALA A 64 18.01 -12.99 -4.44
C ALA A 64 17.98 -13.80 -3.13
N ASP A 65 17.49 -15.04 -3.20
CA ASP A 65 17.36 -15.98 -2.09
C ASP A 65 16.47 -15.50 -0.91
N GLU A 66 15.63 -14.49 -1.15
CA GLU A 66 14.72 -13.98 -0.13
C GLU A 66 13.39 -14.76 -0.09
N GLY A 67 13.00 -15.19 1.12
CA GLY A 67 11.69 -15.80 1.35
C GLY A 67 10.55 -14.78 1.39
N ALA A 68 9.34 -15.22 1.07
CA ALA A 68 8.14 -14.38 1.05
C ALA A 68 7.89 -13.63 2.37
N ASP A 69 8.12 -14.29 3.52
CA ASP A 69 7.92 -13.67 4.84
C ASP A 69 8.88 -12.50 5.07
N ALA A 70 10.14 -12.63 4.64
CA ALA A 70 11.14 -11.57 4.76
C ALA A 70 10.82 -10.37 3.85
N LEU A 71 10.39 -10.66 2.61
CA LEU A 71 9.94 -9.62 1.67
C LEU A 71 8.73 -8.85 2.25
N LEU A 72 7.75 -9.57 2.78
CA LEU A 72 6.56 -8.98 3.37
C LEU A 72 6.90 -8.14 4.61
N ALA A 73 7.79 -8.63 5.48
CA ALA A 73 8.25 -7.89 6.65
C ALA A 73 8.93 -6.56 6.28
N ARG A 74 9.73 -6.52 5.21
CA ARG A 74 10.33 -5.26 4.72
C ARG A 74 9.29 -4.31 4.13
N ALA A 75 8.30 -4.84 3.41
CA ALA A 75 7.20 -4.02 2.89
C ALA A 75 6.40 -3.40 4.05
N ASP A 76 6.16 -4.16 5.12
CA ASP A 76 5.49 -3.70 6.33
C ASP A 76 6.31 -2.63 7.07
N GLU A 77 7.62 -2.84 7.24
CA GLU A 77 8.51 -1.85 7.85
C GLU A 77 8.48 -0.52 7.07
N ALA A 78 8.57 -0.60 5.74
CA ALA A 78 8.47 0.58 4.86
C ALA A 78 7.11 1.28 5.00
N MET A 79 6.02 0.52 5.08
CA MET A 79 4.66 1.04 5.31
C MET A 79 4.57 1.75 6.67
N TYR A 80 5.16 1.15 7.71
CA TYR A 80 5.16 1.69 9.06
C TYR A 80 5.88 3.04 9.13
N VAL A 81 6.99 3.21 8.40
CA VAL A 81 7.68 4.51 8.26
C VAL A 81 6.72 5.57 7.69
N VAL A 82 6.00 5.25 6.62
CA VAL A 82 4.99 6.15 6.03
C VAL A 82 3.86 6.46 7.03
N LYS A 83 3.36 5.45 7.75
CA LYS A 83 2.31 5.61 8.77
C LYS A 83 2.75 6.55 9.89
N ARG A 84 3.98 6.45 10.37
CA ARG A 84 4.52 7.36 11.39
C ARG A 84 4.67 8.79 10.87
N ALA A 85 5.19 8.98 9.66
CA ALA A 85 5.33 10.29 9.05
C ALA A 85 3.96 10.99 8.88
N ARG A 86 2.93 10.26 8.44
CA ARG A 86 1.56 10.79 8.31
C ARG A 86 0.96 11.16 9.66
N ARG A 87 1.15 10.34 10.69
CA ARG A 87 0.69 10.67 12.06
C ARG A 87 1.32 11.96 12.58
N ALA A 88 2.62 12.14 12.38
CA ALA A 88 3.32 13.37 12.77
C ALA A 88 2.82 14.60 12.01
N ALA A 89 2.56 14.48 10.69
CA ALA A 89 2.05 15.58 9.88
C ALA A 89 0.58 15.94 10.17
N SER A 90 -0.21 14.97 10.64
CA SER A 90 -1.64 15.14 10.93
C SER A 90 -1.93 15.78 12.29
N GLY A 91 -0.90 16.16 13.06
CA GLY A 91 -1.06 16.91 14.32
C GLY A 91 -2.02 16.27 15.32
N ARG A 92 -1.95 14.95 15.50
CA ARG A 92 -2.53 14.25 16.67
C ARG A 92 -1.44 14.00 17.70
#